data_AF-A0A376Y257-F1
#
_entry.id   AF-A0A376Y257-F1
#
_cell.length_a   1.000
_cell.length_b   1.000
_cell.length_c   1.000
_cell.angle_alpha   90.00
_cell.angle_beta   90.00
_cell.angle_gamma   90.00
#
_symmetry.space_group_name_H-M   'P 1'
#
loop_
_entity.id
_entity.type
_entity.pdbx_description
1 polymer ?
#
loop_
_entity_poly.entity_id
_entity_poly.type
_entity_poly.pdbx_seq_one_letter_code
_entity_poly.pdbx_strand_id
1 'polypeptide(L)'
;MIFITLMLPVEVRIFPTVEVIANLQMLDSYAGLTLPLMASATATFLFRQFFMTLPDELVEAARIDGASPMRFFCRHRFSALQN
;
A
#
# COMPACT_ATOMS: atom_id res chain seq x y z
N MET A 1 -1.21 -9.95 -12.01
CA MET A 1 -2.40 -9.95 -11.12
C MET A 1 -2.88 -8.53 -10.78
N ILE A 2 -2.02 -7.60 -10.31
CA ILE A 2 -2.46 -6.22 -9.94
C ILE A 2 -3.19 -5.46 -11.09
N PHE A 3 -2.76 -5.63 -12.34
CA PHE A 3 -3.41 -4.99 -13.49
C PHE A 3 -4.87 -5.38 -13.67
N ILE A 4 -5.25 -6.61 -13.30
CA ILE A 4 -6.66 -7.06 -13.37
C ILE A 4 -7.54 -6.21 -12.45
N THR A 5 -7.04 -5.84 -11.27
CA THR A 5 -7.78 -5.00 -10.32
C THR A 5 -7.92 -3.54 -10.79
N LEU A 6 -6.99 -3.08 -11.64
CA LEU A 6 -7.04 -1.76 -12.27
C LEU A 6 -8.00 -1.72 -13.47
N MET A 7 -8.17 -2.84 -14.16
CA MET A 7 -9.06 -2.96 -15.32
C MET A 7 -10.53 -3.19 -14.92
N LEU A 8 -10.80 -3.47 -13.63
CA LEU A 8 -12.15 -3.70 -13.14
C LEU A 8 -12.91 -2.37 -13.01
N PRO A 9 -14.08 -2.21 -13.66
CA PRO A 9 -14.88 -1.00 -13.60
C PRO A 9 -15.38 -0.71 -12.18
N VAL A 10 -15.63 0.56 -11.87
CA VAL A 10 -15.98 1.02 -10.52
C VAL A 10 -17.30 0.41 -10.06
N GLU A 11 -18.27 0.30 -10.97
CA GLU A 11 -19.62 -0.18 -10.75
C GLU A 11 -19.64 -1.62 -10.22
N VAL A 12 -18.75 -2.48 -10.73
CA VAL A 12 -18.63 -3.88 -10.30
C VAL A 12 -17.99 -4.00 -8.91
N ARG A 13 -17.28 -2.97 -8.45
CA ARG A 13 -16.62 -2.95 -7.14
C ARG A 13 -17.53 -2.47 -6.00
N ILE A 14 -18.66 -1.84 -6.30
CA ILE A 14 -19.52 -1.22 -5.28
C ILE A 14 -20.09 -2.29 -4.33
N PHE A 15 -20.77 -3.30 -4.87
CA PHE A 15 -21.36 -4.38 -4.08
C PHE A 15 -20.37 -5.10 -3.16
N PRO A 16 -19.24 -5.63 -3.66
CA PRO A 16 -18.30 -6.34 -2.79
C PRO A 16 -17.67 -5.40 -1.74
N THR A 17 -17.49 -4.11 -2.07
CA THR A 17 -16.97 -3.15 -1.09
C THR A 17 -17.95 -2.91 0.05
N VAL A 18 -19.23 -2.73 -0.25
CA VAL A 18 -20.28 -2.55 0.76
C VAL A 18 -20.44 -3.82 1.60
N GLU A 19 -20.38 -4.99 0.98
CA GLU A 19 -20.44 -6.29 1.68
C GLU A 19 -19.29 -6.46 2.69
N VAL A 20 -18.05 -6.09 2.32
CA VAL A 20 -16.92 -6.15 3.26
C VAL A 20 -17.13 -5.21 4.45
N ILE A 21 -17.58 -3.99 4.22
CA ILE A 21 -17.83 -3.02 5.30
C ILE A 21 -19.02 -3.41 6.18
N ALA A 22 -20.04 -4.06 5.59
CA ALA A 22 -21.16 -4.65 6.33
C ALA A 22 -20.69 -5.78 7.25
N ASN A 23 -19.84 -6.70 6.75
CA ASN A 23 -19.26 -7.78 7.55
C ASN A 23 -18.36 -7.26 8.68
N LEU A 24 -17.73 -6.09 8.49
CA LEU A 24 -16.96 -5.39 9.52
C LEU A 24 -17.84 -4.58 10.49
N GLN A 25 -19.16 -4.52 10.29
CA GLN A 25 -20.12 -3.73 11.07
C GLN A 25 -19.81 -2.21 11.08
N MET A 26 -19.26 -1.69 9.98
CA MET A 26 -18.75 -0.33 9.88
C MET A 26 -19.58 0.60 8.97
N LEU A 27 -20.77 0.17 8.53
CA LEU A 27 -21.59 0.87 7.53
C LEU A 27 -21.88 2.33 7.90
N ASP A 28 -22.17 2.61 9.18
CA ASP A 28 -22.55 3.95 9.66
C ASP A 28 -21.36 4.72 10.27
N SER A 29 -20.15 4.51 9.77
CA SER A 29 -18.94 5.12 10.32
C SER A 29 -18.06 5.79 9.27
N TYR A 30 -17.38 6.86 9.65
CA TYR A 30 -16.34 7.49 8.82
C TYR A 30 -15.23 6.51 8.44
N ALA A 31 -14.94 5.55 9.32
CA ALA A 31 -13.98 4.50 9.06
C ALA A 31 -14.50 3.56 7.96
N GLY A 32 -15.80 3.25 7.92
CA GLY A 32 -16.43 2.48 6.85
C GLY A 32 -16.37 3.15 5.48
N LEU A 33 -16.41 4.49 5.45
CA LEU A 33 -16.20 5.27 4.22
C LEU A 33 -14.73 5.34 3.80
N THR A 34 -13.82 5.43 4.78
CA THR A 34 -12.39 5.68 4.54
C THR A 34 -11.64 4.40 4.17
N LEU A 35 -11.92 3.30 4.88
CA LEU A 35 -11.15 2.06 4.81
C LEU A 35 -11.14 1.42 3.41
N PRO A 36 -12.25 1.37 2.65
CA PRO A 36 -12.22 0.90 1.27
C PRO A 36 -11.33 1.75 0.35
N LEU A 37 -11.33 3.06 0.55
CA LEU A 37 -10.59 4.00 -0.30
C LEU A 37 -9.08 3.90 -0.07
N MET A 38 -8.65 3.48 1.12
CA MET A 38 -7.24 3.23 1.43
C MET A 38 -6.66 2.05 0.63
N ALA A 39 -7.49 1.08 0.24
CA ALA A 39 -7.08 -0.09 -0.53
C ALA A 39 -6.87 0.27 -2.02
N SER A 40 -5.77 0.95 -2.33
CA SER A 40 -5.45 1.40 -3.68
C SER A 40 -4.53 0.44 -4.44
N ALA A 41 -5.06 -0.16 -5.50
CA ALA A 41 -4.28 -0.96 -6.45
C ALA A 41 -3.20 -0.13 -7.15
N THR A 42 -3.47 1.14 -7.46
CA THR A 42 -2.51 2.06 -8.08
C THR A 42 -1.36 2.36 -7.12
N ALA A 43 -1.66 2.65 -5.86
CA ALA A 43 -0.62 2.87 -4.85
C ALA A 43 0.26 1.62 -4.70
N THR A 44 -0.36 0.43 -4.64
CA THR A 44 0.36 -0.85 -4.57
C THR A 44 1.28 -1.05 -5.78
N PHE A 45 0.80 -0.74 -6.98
CA PHE A 45 1.60 -0.80 -8.19
C PHE A 45 2.79 0.16 -8.14
N LEU A 46 2.56 1.42 -7.77
CA LEU A 46 3.62 2.43 -7.67
C LEU A 46 4.67 2.07 -6.61
N PHE A 47 4.26 1.59 -5.45
CA PHE A 47 5.19 1.09 -4.43
C PHE A 47 6.05 -0.05 -4.98
N ARG A 48 5.45 -1.00 -5.69
CA ARG A 48 6.19 -2.09 -6.32
C ARG A 48 7.20 -1.56 -7.32
N GLN A 49 6.81 -0.61 -8.19
CA GLN A 49 7.75 -0.01 -9.15
C GLN A 49 8.89 0.70 -8.44
N PHE A 50 8.58 1.50 -7.42
CA PHE A 50 9.58 2.20 -6.60
C PHE A 50 10.57 1.24 -5.95
N PHE A 51 10.11 0.20 -5.26
CA PHE A 51 11.01 -0.75 -4.59
C PHE A 51 11.86 -1.55 -5.56
N MET A 52 11.38 -1.81 -6.78
CA MET A 52 12.18 -2.45 -7.84
C MET A 52 13.28 -1.57 -8.42
N THR A 53 13.20 -0.25 -8.22
CA THR A 53 14.25 0.69 -8.66
C THR A 53 15.34 0.91 -7.61
N LEU A 54 15.19 0.37 -6.40
CA LEU A 54 16.21 0.51 -5.35
C LEU A 54 17.44 -0.35 -5.68
N PRO A 55 18.66 0.21 -5.59
CA PRO A 55 19.90 -0.54 -5.79
C PRO A 55 20.12 -1.57 -4.67
N ASP A 56 20.72 -2.71 -5.03
CA ASP A 56 21.00 -3.83 -4.12
C ASP A 56 21.90 -3.43 -2.93
N GLU A 57 22.77 -2.43 -3.13
CA GLU A 57 23.65 -1.90 -2.09
C GLU A 57 22.89 -1.36 -0.88
N LEU A 58 21.72 -0.73 -1.08
CA LEU A 58 20.88 -0.24 0.02
C LEU A 58 20.21 -1.40 0.77
N VAL A 59 19.91 -2.49 0.06
CA VAL A 59 19.33 -3.71 0.65
C VAL A 59 20.38 -4.43 1.49
N GLU A 60 21.62 -4.50 1.00
CA GLU A 60 22.72 -5.10 1.74
C GLU A 60 23.12 -4.26 2.95
N ALA A 61 23.16 -2.93 2.83
CA ALA A 61 23.36 -2.02 3.96
C ALA A 61 22.27 -2.21 5.03
N ALA A 62 21.00 -2.34 4.62
CA ALA A 62 19.89 -2.62 5.54
C ALA A 62 20.04 -3.95 6.29
N ARG A 63 20.56 -4.97 5.60
CA ARG A 63 20.82 -6.30 6.15
C ARG A 63 21.97 -6.28 7.14
N ILE A 64 23.07 -5.59 6.82
CA ILE A 64 24.22 -5.37 7.71
C ILE A 64 23.79 -4.58 8.95
N ASP A 65 22.92 -3.58 8.80
CA ASP A 65 22.35 -2.78 9.88
C ASP A 65 21.30 -3.52 10.73
N GLY A 66 20.98 -4.77 10.40
CA GLY A 66 19.95 -5.59 11.07
C GLY A 66 18.57 -4.92 11.08
N ALA A 67 18.30 -4.02 10.12
CA ALA A 67 17.06 -3.28 10.09
C ALA A 67 15.91 -4.17 9.59
N SER A 68 14.83 -4.25 10.36
CA SER A 68 13.59 -4.84 9.84
C SER A 68 13.09 -4.04 8.63
N PRO A 69 12.36 -4.65 7.68
CA PRO A 69 11.89 -3.95 6.46
C PRO A 69 11.14 -2.64 6.77
N MET A 70 10.33 -2.64 7.82
CA MET A 70 9.60 -1.44 8.29
C MET A 70 10.54 -0.36 8.84
N ARG A 71 11.59 -0.77 9.59
CA ARG A 71 12.59 0.15 10.14
C ARG A 71 13.46 0.75 9.04
N PHE A 72 13.85 -0.07 8.05
CA PHE A 72 14.57 0.39 6.87
C PHE A 72 13.75 1.42 6.09
N PHE A 73 12.48 1.10 5.78
CA PHE A 73 11.56 1.99 5.09
C PHE A 73 11.39 3.33 5.80
N CYS A 74 11.14 3.33 7.11
CA CYS A 74 10.96 4.57 7.87
C CYS A 74 12.25 5.40 7.98
N ARG A 75 13.41 4.76 8.14
CA ARG A 75 14.69 5.47 8.36
C ARG A 75 15.23 6.10 7.07
N HIS A 76 15.31 5.33 5.99
CA HIS A 76 15.89 5.84 4.74
C HIS A 76 15.00 6.87 4.03
N ARG A 77 13.67 6.70 4.06
CA ARG A 77 12.75 7.65 3.45
C ARG A 77 12.73 9.01 4.16
N PHE A 78 12.93 9.05 5.49
CA PHE A 78 13.00 10.33 6.21
C PHE A 78 14.30 11.08 5.96
N SER A 79 15.42 10.37 5.81
CA SER A 79 16.72 11.00 5.51
C SER A 79 16.80 11.58 4.10
N ALA A 80 16.13 10.96 3.12
CA ALA A 80 16.06 11.43 1.74
C ALA A 80 15.11 12.63 1.51
N LEU A 81 14.25 12.96 2.48
CA LEU A 81 13.33 14.11 2.42
C LEU A 81 13.86 15.35 3.17
N GLN A 82 15.05 15.24 3.78
CA GLN A 82 15.70 16.33 4.52
C GLN A 82 16.92 16.92 3.78
N ASN A 83 17.14 16.53 2.51
CA ASN A 83 18.18 17.06 1.63
C ASN A 83 17.57 17.63 0.35
#